data_AF-A0A812PZ55-F1
#
_entry.id   AF-A0A812PZ55-F1
#
_cell.length_a   1.000
_cell.length_b   1.000
_cell.length_c   1.000
_cell.angle_alpha   90.00
_cell.angle_beta   90.00
_cell.angle_gamma   90.00
#
_symmetry.space_group_name_H-M   'P 1'
#
loop_
_entity.id
_entity.type
_entity.pdbx_description
1 polymer ?
#
loop_
_entity_poly.entity_id
_entity_poly.type
_entity_poly.pdbx_seq_one_letter_code
_entity_poly.pdbx_strand_id
1 'polypeptide(L)'
;MALAAAIGLSLACAVYQCCAKPILDEQDFKNKKRKMEARKAAGKKNCMQLAGCSGNFQSHMQLPASVVLSGNKLWRFPSFFLSTVGPQQLAVPVLRIRVQLPKAIDGCWRRPFRQMTFNEDSSVELPELQQEVRLIQNDANRLRAELQELACFAGIGMKFQEARSQALVRVSLAGNGLQYTVDGLWRPPFQQLEFRDDDLVMFPEIHHTAQLPKSESSSIRSMLQVLAAEVGFGVSFVEARGKGCVRMTLASHGRLQYTVDGACRPPFFKMHFEDSFVHFPELGTTAKLPEASAELRAQLQDLAVAASAGVQFKDDAARPARRVVRIICADDRLLQCSVDGDVKPTFQQMTFMPDGYVDFPELGQSFQLPQGQEHVMRTQLQELACKAHLGVRLPGRSDRLVRFHLGPQHLQYTVDGSWRAPIQQIRFSEDGLMAFPQLEKTVRVPEEDADAVRIVLQELANLAGLGACFEEPRTRSSIRVSIAGDGLLQYSMNGSWRPCFREMRFREAS
;
A
#
# COMPACT_ATOMS: atom_id res chain seq x y z
N MET A 1 -40.92 25.41 -16.94
CA MET A 1 -39.73 24.95 -17.70
C MET A 1 -38.89 26.13 -18.17
N ALA A 2 -38.24 26.85 -17.25
CA ALA A 2 -37.30 27.95 -17.55
C ALA A 2 -36.31 28.21 -16.41
N LEU A 3 -36.06 27.21 -15.53
CA LEU A 3 -35.14 27.33 -14.38
C LEU A 3 -34.01 26.28 -14.39
N ALA A 4 -33.92 25.46 -15.43
CA ALA A 4 -32.87 24.43 -15.57
C ALA A 4 -31.68 24.89 -16.43
N ALA A 5 -31.74 26.07 -17.05
CA ALA A 5 -30.67 26.58 -17.93
C ALA A 5 -29.67 27.52 -17.24
N ALA A 6 -29.95 27.97 -16.00
CA ALA A 6 -29.09 28.95 -15.30
C ALA A 6 -28.01 28.32 -14.40
N ILE A 7 -28.12 27.03 -14.06
CA ILE A 7 -27.13 26.33 -13.21
C ILE A 7 -26.03 25.67 -14.07
N GLY A 8 -26.28 25.45 -15.37
CA GLY A 8 -25.34 24.81 -16.29
C GLY A 8 -24.19 25.68 -16.79
N LEU A 9 -24.26 27.01 -16.66
CA LEU A 9 -23.19 27.91 -17.14
C LEU A 9 -22.22 28.38 -16.06
N SER A 10 -22.52 28.19 -14.77
CA SER A 10 -21.64 28.66 -13.68
C SER A 10 -20.57 27.65 -13.26
N LEU A 11 -20.74 26.35 -13.53
CA LEU A 11 -19.72 25.33 -13.24
C LEU A 11 -18.64 25.21 -14.32
N ALA A 12 -18.93 25.62 -15.56
CA ALA A 12 -17.96 25.57 -16.65
C ALA A 12 -16.84 26.63 -16.52
N CYS A 13 -17.09 27.76 -15.85
CA CYS A 13 -16.08 28.79 -15.62
C CYS A 13 -15.15 28.48 -14.43
N ALA A 14 -15.59 27.71 -13.42
CA ALA A 14 -14.79 27.41 -12.24
C ALA A 14 -13.73 26.32 -12.49
N VAL A 15 -14.00 25.35 -13.38
CA VAL A 15 -13.04 24.28 -13.70
C VAL A 15 -11.94 24.75 -14.66
N TYR A 16 -12.16 25.84 -15.42
CA TYR A 16 -11.15 26.37 -16.34
C TYR A 16 -10.09 27.26 -15.66
N GLN A 17 -10.33 27.73 -14.43
CA GLN A 17 -9.40 28.64 -13.73
C GLN A 17 -8.30 27.94 -12.92
N CYS A 18 -8.40 26.63 -12.65
CA CYS A 18 -7.37 25.91 -11.87
C CYS A 18 -6.21 25.35 -12.71
N CYS A 19 -6.24 25.47 -14.04
CA CYS A 19 -5.18 25.01 -14.95
C CYS A 19 -4.53 26.11 -15.80
N ALA A 20 -4.82 27.38 -15.53
CA ALA A 20 -4.15 28.49 -16.21
C ALA A 20 -2.77 28.75 -15.56
N LYS A 21 -1.69 28.39 -16.26
CA LYS A 21 -0.39 29.04 -16.05
C LYS A 21 -0.60 30.55 -16.12
N PRO A 22 0.08 31.37 -15.30
CA PRO A 22 -0.02 32.82 -15.44
C PRO A 22 0.41 33.17 -16.87
N ILE A 23 -0.48 33.80 -17.62
CA ILE A 23 -0.14 34.49 -18.85
C ILE A 23 0.83 35.59 -18.42
N LEU A 24 2.13 35.28 -18.48
CA LEU A 24 3.15 36.30 -18.47
C LEU A 24 2.84 37.18 -19.67
N ASP A 25 2.58 38.45 -19.39
CA ASP A 25 2.53 39.52 -20.38
C ASP A 25 3.68 39.31 -21.38
N GLU A 26 3.36 39.29 -22.67
CA GLU A 26 4.31 39.06 -23.75
C GLU A 26 5.48 40.06 -23.66
N GLN A 27 5.21 41.24 -23.08
CA GLN A 27 6.19 42.28 -22.79
C GLN A 27 7.17 41.86 -21.67
N ASP A 28 6.69 41.15 -20.65
CA ASP A 28 7.48 40.67 -19.52
C ASP A 28 8.37 39.48 -19.91
N PHE A 29 7.88 38.61 -20.82
CA PHE A 29 8.69 37.57 -21.44
C PHE A 29 9.80 38.16 -22.32
N LYS A 30 9.48 39.17 -23.16
CA LYS A 30 10.48 39.88 -23.98
C LYS A 30 11.54 40.56 -23.10
N ASN A 31 11.15 41.15 -21.97
CA ASN A 31 12.07 41.78 -21.03
C ASN A 31 12.98 40.76 -20.32
N LYS A 32 12.45 39.63 -19.86
CA LYS A 32 13.25 38.54 -19.26
C LYS A 32 14.22 37.93 -20.26
N LYS A 33 13.80 37.74 -21.52
CA LYS A 33 14.68 37.26 -22.60
C LYS A 33 15.83 38.23 -22.86
N ARG A 34 15.55 39.53 -23.02
CA ARG A 34 16.58 40.58 -23.18
C ARG A 34 17.56 40.62 -22.00
N LYS A 35 17.07 40.49 -20.76
CA LYS A 35 17.91 40.48 -19.55
C LYS A 35 18.80 39.23 -19.47
N MET A 36 18.30 38.08 -19.94
CA MET A 36 19.08 36.84 -20.00
C MET A 36 20.15 36.89 -21.10
N GLU A 37 19.82 37.45 -22.27
CA GLU A 37 20.78 37.64 -23.37
C GLU A 37 21.87 38.67 -23.00
N ALA A 38 21.51 39.75 -22.30
CA ALA A 38 22.49 40.71 -21.77
C ALA A 38 23.44 40.06 -20.73
N ARG A 39 22.93 39.16 -19.88
CA ARG A 39 23.77 38.39 -18.94
C ARG A 39 24.71 37.41 -19.65
N LYS A 40 24.26 36.76 -20.74
CA LYS A 40 25.13 35.91 -21.57
C LYS A 40 26.22 36.73 -22.28
N ALA A 41 25.91 37.94 -22.74
CA ALA A 41 26.90 38.84 -23.35
C ALA A 41 27.93 39.34 -22.31
N ALA A 42 27.50 39.65 -21.08
CA ALA A 42 28.39 40.04 -19.99
C ALA A 42 29.29 38.88 -19.51
N GLY A 43 28.76 37.66 -19.42
CA GLY A 43 29.53 36.46 -19.03
C GLY A 43 30.61 36.07 -20.05
N LYS A 44 30.42 36.40 -21.34
CA LYS A 44 31.41 36.14 -22.39
C LYS A 44 32.62 37.09 -22.35
N LYS A 45 32.49 38.27 -21.73
CA LYS A 45 33.62 39.21 -21.56
C LYS A 45 34.56 38.86 -20.40
N ASN A 46 34.08 38.11 -19.40
CA ASN A 46 34.90 37.68 -18.26
C ASN A 46 35.62 36.33 -18.48
N CYS A 47 35.41 35.65 -19.61
CA CYS A 47 36.06 34.36 -19.93
C CYS A 47 37.21 34.48 -20.94
N MET A 48 37.53 35.69 -21.44
CA MET A 48 38.62 35.92 -22.40
C MET A 48 39.92 36.46 -21.79
N GLN A 49 40.06 36.51 -20.45
CA GLN A 49 41.28 36.99 -19.79
C GLN A 49 42.16 35.89 -19.14
N LEU A 50 41.83 34.61 -19.29
CA LEU A 50 42.63 33.51 -18.74
C LEU A 50 42.71 32.34 -19.72
N ALA A 51 43.55 32.46 -20.75
CA ALA A 51 44.16 31.32 -21.45
C ALA A 51 45.20 31.81 -22.47
N GLY A 52 46.39 32.18 -21.98
CA GLY A 52 47.60 32.22 -22.79
C GLY A 52 48.46 31.03 -22.40
N CYS A 53 48.58 30.02 -23.27
CA CYS A 53 49.74 29.13 -23.40
C CYS A 53 49.51 28.18 -24.57
N SER A 54 50.31 28.37 -25.61
CA SER A 54 50.41 27.62 -26.85
C SER A 54 51.23 26.34 -26.68
N GLY A 55 50.77 25.23 -27.24
CA GLY A 55 51.53 23.99 -27.39
C GLY A 55 50.95 23.14 -28.51
N ASN A 56 51.68 23.07 -29.62
CA ASN A 56 51.34 22.32 -30.84
C ASN A 56 51.28 20.82 -30.58
N PHE A 57 50.20 20.15 -31.00
CA PHE A 57 50.24 18.75 -31.42
C PHE A 57 49.18 18.50 -32.51
N GLN A 58 49.65 18.16 -33.71
CA GLN A 58 48.85 17.71 -34.85
C GLN A 58 48.57 16.22 -34.71
N SER A 59 47.30 15.82 -34.77
CA SER A 59 46.93 14.52 -35.37
C SER A 59 45.46 14.53 -35.78
N HIS A 60 45.27 14.25 -37.07
CA HIS A 60 44.06 14.04 -37.84
C HIS A 60 42.79 13.60 -37.08
N MET A 61 41.72 14.39 -37.22
CA MET A 61 40.36 13.87 -37.20
C MET A 61 39.49 14.65 -38.20
N GLN A 62 39.03 13.95 -39.24
CA GLN A 62 38.11 14.45 -40.26
C GLN A 62 36.71 14.63 -39.65
N LEU A 63 36.17 15.84 -39.77
CA LEU A 63 34.71 16.09 -39.74
C LEU A 63 34.17 15.95 -41.17
N PRO A 64 32.96 15.42 -41.33
CA PRO A 64 31.91 16.25 -41.92
C PRO A 64 30.55 15.93 -41.26
N ALA A 65 29.47 16.70 -41.37
CA ALA A 65 29.16 18.04 -41.82
C ALA A 65 27.74 18.33 -41.30
N SER A 66 27.42 19.60 -41.20
CA SER A 66 26.11 20.21 -40.97
C SER A 66 24.99 19.70 -41.92
N VAL A 67 23.73 19.66 -41.44
CA VAL A 67 22.54 19.53 -42.29
C VAL A 67 21.56 20.69 -42.03
N VAL A 68 21.16 21.31 -43.14
CA VAL A 68 20.20 22.40 -43.29
C VAL A 68 18.76 21.86 -43.27
N LEU A 69 17.85 22.64 -42.69
CA LEU A 69 16.40 22.41 -42.66
C LEU A 69 15.73 22.78 -43.98
N SER A 70 14.87 21.90 -44.50
CA SER A 70 13.69 22.33 -45.28
C SER A 70 12.59 21.24 -45.30
N GLY A 71 11.38 21.61 -44.85
CA GLY A 71 10.09 21.25 -45.45
C GLY A 71 9.57 19.80 -45.38
N ASN A 72 8.40 19.65 -44.73
CA ASN A 72 7.43 18.54 -44.78
C ASN A 72 7.74 17.26 -43.96
N LYS A 73 7.08 17.19 -42.79
CA LYS A 73 7.27 16.21 -41.72
C LYS A 73 6.62 14.85 -42.04
N LEU A 74 7.47 13.88 -42.35
CA LEU A 74 7.21 12.45 -42.16
C LEU A 74 8.08 12.01 -40.97
N TRP A 75 7.50 11.45 -39.91
CA TRP A 75 8.31 10.85 -38.84
C TRP A 75 8.86 9.51 -39.34
N ARG A 76 10.10 9.53 -39.84
CA ARG A 76 10.94 8.33 -39.95
C ARG A 76 11.68 8.17 -38.62
N PHE A 77 11.42 7.08 -37.91
CA PHE A 77 12.32 6.62 -36.84
C PHE A 77 13.69 6.27 -37.47
N PRO A 78 14.82 6.53 -36.80
CA PRO A 78 16.13 6.25 -37.36
C PRO A 78 16.30 4.74 -37.58
N SER A 79 16.38 4.35 -38.85
CA SER A 79 16.82 3.02 -39.28
C SER A 79 18.29 2.86 -38.93
N PHE A 80 18.62 1.92 -38.04
CA PHE A 80 20.00 1.48 -37.85
C PHE A 80 20.35 0.51 -38.99
N PHE A 81 21.26 0.91 -39.88
CA PHE A 81 21.87 0.05 -40.90
C PHE A 81 23.33 -0.18 -40.55
N LEU A 82 23.77 -1.44 -40.62
CA LEU A 82 25.11 -1.82 -41.06
C LEU A 82 25.04 -3.23 -41.67
N SER A 83 25.28 -3.31 -42.98
CA SER A 83 26.08 -4.37 -43.65
C SER A 83 25.91 -4.25 -45.17
N THR A 84 26.93 -3.72 -45.83
CA THR A 84 27.24 -3.95 -47.25
C THR A 84 27.91 -5.30 -47.40
N VAL A 85 27.16 -6.36 -47.70
CA VAL A 85 27.67 -7.59 -48.35
C VAL A 85 26.55 -8.22 -49.19
N GLY A 86 26.74 -8.27 -50.52
CA GLY A 86 26.18 -9.25 -51.47
C GLY A 86 24.65 -9.40 -51.65
N PRO A 87 24.14 -9.66 -52.87
CA PRO A 87 22.73 -9.92 -53.08
C PRO A 87 22.41 -11.38 -52.71
N GLN A 88 22.15 -11.64 -51.43
CA GLN A 88 21.32 -12.77 -51.02
C GLN A 88 20.24 -12.25 -50.08
N GLN A 89 19.00 -12.34 -50.57
CA GLN A 89 17.78 -12.02 -49.84
C GLN A 89 17.66 -12.97 -48.64
N LEU A 90 18.13 -12.53 -47.48
CA LEU A 90 17.59 -12.98 -46.20
C LEU A 90 16.55 -11.95 -45.78
N ALA A 91 15.28 -12.29 -45.98
CA ALA A 91 14.16 -11.51 -45.50
C ALA A 91 14.19 -11.49 -43.97
N VAL A 92 14.78 -10.45 -43.38
CA VAL A 92 14.65 -10.18 -41.94
C VAL A 92 13.22 -9.66 -41.70
N PRO A 93 12.37 -10.35 -40.92
CA PRO A 93 11.04 -9.86 -40.62
C PRO A 93 11.15 -8.60 -39.74
N VAL A 94 10.91 -7.43 -40.34
CA VAL A 94 10.77 -6.18 -39.59
C VAL A 94 9.39 -6.19 -38.93
N LEU A 95 9.34 -6.29 -37.60
CA LEU A 95 8.12 -6.09 -36.83
C LEU A 95 7.66 -4.63 -36.99
N ARG A 96 6.79 -4.36 -37.97
CA ARG A 96 6.14 -3.06 -38.12
C ARG A 96 4.88 -3.05 -37.27
N ILE A 97 5.01 -2.66 -36.00
CA ILE A 97 3.85 -2.30 -35.20
C ILE A 97 3.29 -0.99 -35.76
N ARG A 98 2.32 -1.10 -36.69
CA ARG A 98 1.50 0.05 -37.09
C ARG A 98 0.48 0.29 -35.98
N VAL A 99 0.88 1.06 -34.97
CA VAL A 99 -0.09 1.67 -34.07
C VAL A 99 -0.79 2.77 -34.87
N GLN A 100 -1.98 2.47 -35.42
CA GLN A 100 -2.87 3.52 -35.90
C GLN A 100 -3.37 4.28 -34.67
N LEU A 101 -2.65 5.33 -34.31
CA LEU A 101 -3.11 6.27 -33.30
C LEU A 101 -4.39 6.90 -33.85
N PRO A 102 -5.55 6.77 -33.17
CA PRO A 102 -6.74 7.50 -33.58
C PRO A 102 -6.38 8.98 -33.64
N LYS A 103 -6.73 9.64 -34.76
CA LYS A 103 -6.57 11.10 -34.88
C LYS A 103 -7.25 11.73 -33.66
N ALA A 104 -6.46 12.40 -32.82
CA ALA A 104 -7.01 13.18 -31.73
C ALA A 104 -7.97 14.22 -32.32
N ILE A 105 -9.23 14.20 -31.89
CA ILE A 105 -10.26 15.16 -32.31
C ILE A 105 -9.87 16.59 -31.85
N ASP A 106 -8.96 16.69 -30.86
CA ASP A 106 -8.70 17.93 -30.11
C ASP A 106 -7.23 18.38 -30.12
N GLY A 107 -6.36 17.82 -30.98
CA GLY A 107 -4.95 18.21 -31.08
C GLY A 107 -4.06 17.84 -29.86
N CYS A 108 -4.63 17.22 -28.82
CA CYS A 108 -3.89 16.68 -27.69
C CYS A 108 -3.50 15.22 -27.96
N TRP A 109 -2.19 14.91 -27.91
CA TRP A 109 -1.72 13.52 -27.95
C TRP A 109 -2.26 12.79 -26.72
N ARG A 110 -3.25 11.91 -26.90
CA ARG A 110 -3.65 10.96 -25.84
C ARG A 110 -2.52 9.94 -25.67
N ARG A 111 -2.26 9.52 -24.42
CA ARG A 111 -1.35 8.39 -24.15
C ARG A 111 -1.82 7.21 -25.03
N PRO A 112 -0.96 6.65 -25.90
CA PRO A 112 -1.37 5.66 -26.89
C PRO A 112 -1.87 4.36 -26.26
N PHE A 113 -1.42 4.07 -25.04
CA PHE A 113 -1.84 3.00 -24.14
C PHE A 113 -1.51 3.44 -22.71
N ARG A 114 -2.22 2.93 -21.70
CA ARG A 114 -1.95 3.18 -20.27
C ARG A 114 -1.12 2.06 -19.65
N GLN A 115 -1.22 0.84 -20.16
CA GLN A 115 -0.48 -0.32 -19.65
C GLN A 115 0.01 -1.25 -20.77
N MET A 116 1.02 -2.06 -20.45
CA MET A 116 1.56 -3.07 -21.34
C MET A 116 2.10 -4.24 -20.50
N THR A 117 1.60 -5.45 -20.73
CA THR A 117 2.03 -6.64 -19.98
C THR A 117 2.92 -7.50 -20.85
N PHE A 118 4.12 -7.84 -20.36
CA PHE A 118 5.00 -8.79 -21.03
C PHE A 118 4.85 -10.18 -20.42
N ASN A 119 4.42 -11.15 -21.22
CA ASN A 119 4.19 -12.52 -20.82
C ASN A 119 5.42 -13.41 -21.02
N GLU A 120 5.43 -14.56 -20.32
CA GLU A 120 6.52 -15.54 -20.38
C GLU A 120 6.65 -16.19 -21.76
N ASP A 121 5.53 -16.39 -22.46
CA ASP A 121 5.47 -16.99 -23.80
C ASP A 121 5.94 -16.04 -24.92
N SER A 122 6.52 -14.89 -24.55
CA SER A 122 6.94 -13.83 -25.47
C SER A 122 5.80 -13.11 -26.17
N SER A 123 4.60 -13.13 -25.58
CA SER A 123 3.54 -12.20 -25.97
C SER A 123 3.57 -10.89 -25.18
N VAL A 124 3.01 -9.85 -25.79
CA VAL A 124 2.78 -8.54 -25.20
C VAL A 124 1.30 -8.24 -25.28
N GLU A 125 0.67 -8.08 -24.13
CA GLU A 125 -0.73 -7.66 -24.06
C GLU A 125 -0.81 -6.14 -24.04
N LEU A 126 -1.71 -5.62 -24.86
CA LEU A 126 -2.11 -4.23 -24.96
C LEU A 126 -3.61 -4.16 -24.67
N PRO A 127 -4.02 -4.15 -23.38
CA PRO A 127 -5.42 -4.31 -22.99
C PRO A 127 -6.36 -3.27 -23.63
N GLU A 128 -5.89 -2.04 -23.81
CA GLU A 128 -6.66 -0.95 -24.43
C GLU A 128 -6.91 -1.18 -25.92
N LEU A 129 -6.06 -1.96 -26.57
CA LEU A 129 -6.23 -2.36 -27.97
C LEU A 129 -6.95 -3.70 -28.10
N GLN A 130 -7.20 -4.40 -26.98
CA GLN A 130 -7.68 -5.79 -26.96
C GLN A 130 -6.82 -6.69 -27.86
N GLN A 131 -5.50 -6.46 -27.84
CA GLN A 131 -4.54 -7.14 -28.69
C GLN A 131 -3.46 -7.82 -27.87
N GLU A 132 -3.07 -9.00 -28.34
CA GLU A 132 -1.91 -9.74 -27.87
C GLU A 132 -0.94 -9.89 -29.05
N VAL A 133 0.30 -9.42 -28.87
CA VAL A 133 1.32 -9.43 -29.91
C VAL A 133 2.40 -10.43 -29.52
N ARG A 134 2.55 -11.51 -30.29
CA ARG A 134 3.68 -12.43 -30.12
C ARG A 134 4.95 -11.85 -30.72
N LEU A 135 5.98 -11.75 -29.90
CA LEU A 135 7.31 -11.34 -30.30
C LEU A 135 8.06 -12.52 -30.93
N ILE A 136 8.83 -12.24 -31.98
CA ILE A 136 9.66 -13.25 -32.63
C ILE A 136 10.76 -13.67 -31.66
N GLN A 137 10.88 -14.97 -31.36
CA GLN A 137 11.72 -15.51 -30.28
C GLN A 137 13.18 -15.02 -30.30
N ASN A 138 13.78 -14.86 -31.47
CA ASN A 138 15.18 -14.46 -31.61
C ASN A 138 15.44 -12.99 -31.23
N ASP A 139 14.41 -12.14 -31.23
CA ASP A 139 14.52 -10.70 -30.91
C ASP A 139 13.63 -10.28 -29.74
N ALA A 140 12.97 -11.22 -29.06
CA ALA A 140 11.95 -10.92 -28.05
C ALA A 140 12.50 -10.00 -26.96
N ASN A 141 13.66 -10.31 -26.37
CA ASN A 141 14.24 -9.49 -25.29
C ASN A 141 14.60 -8.07 -25.75
N ARG A 142 15.14 -7.93 -26.97
CA ARG A 142 15.45 -6.62 -27.55
C ARG A 142 14.17 -5.81 -27.76
N LEU A 143 13.18 -6.40 -28.41
CA LEU A 143 11.89 -5.75 -28.67
C LEU A 143 11.17 -5.37 -27.37
N ARG A 144 11.23 -6.22 -26.34
CA ARG A 144 10.73 -5.89 -24.99
C ARG A 144 11.42 -4.67 -24.41
N ALA A 145 12.75 -4.62 -24.46
CA ALA A 145 13.50 -3.48 -23.95
C ALA A 145 13.16 -2.19 -24.73
N GLU A 146 13.01 -2.26 -26.05
CA GLU A 146 12.57 -1.14 -26.88
C GLU A 146 11.12 -0.70 -26.54
N LEU A 147 10.21 -1.63 -26.30
CA LEU A 147 8.83 -1.34 -25.90
C LEU A 147 8.73 -0.73 -24.50
N GLN A 148 9.53 -1.21 -23.54
CA GLN A 148 9.61 -0.60 -22.21
C GLN A 148 10.27 0.77 -22.24
N GLU A 149 11.26 0.96 -23.11
CA GLU A 149 11.85 2.28 -23.35
C GLU A 149 10.78 3.25 -23.87
N LEU A 150 9.95 2.82 -24.82
CA LEU A 150 8.78 3.57 -25.28
C LEU A 150 7.77 3.83 -24.15
N ALA A 151 7.52 2.86 -23.27
CA ALA A 151 6.66 3.02 -22.10
C ALA A 151 7.20 4.11 -21.15
N CYS A 152 8.51 4.13 -20.91
CA CYS A 152 9.17 5.19 -20.14
C CYS A 152 9.01 6.55 -20.81
N PHE A 153 9.22 6.64 -22.13
CA PHE A 153 9.01 7.89 -22.89
C PHE A 153 7.54 8.36 -22.89
N ALA A 154 6.59 7.43 -22.84
CA ALA A 154 5.16 7.73 -22.77
C ALA A 154 4.69 8.11 -21.35
N GLY A 155 5.57 8.05 -20.34
CA GLY A 155 5.25 8.37 -18.95
C GLY A 155 4.41 7.32 -18.24
N ILE A 156 4.41 6.08 -18.73
CA ILE A 156 3.79 4.90 -18.09
C ILE A 156 4.86 3.91 -17.58
N GLY A 157 6.07 4.43 -17.42
CA GLY A 157 7.20 3.71 -16.87
C GLY A 157 8.30 4.67 -16.48
N MET A 158 9.32 4.14 -15.83
CA MET A 158 10.51 4.87 -15.44
C MET A 158 11.75 4.02 -15.62
N LYS A 159 12.91 4.66 -15.75
CA LYS A 159 14.18 3.98 -15.79
C LYS A 159 15.19 4.67 -14.90
N PHE A 160 16.09 3.89 -14.32
CA PHE A 160 17.21 4.39 -13.52
C PHE A 160 18.36 3.40 -13.57
N GLN A 161 19.57 3.88 -13.31
CA GLN A 161 20.75 3.01 -13.20
C GLN A 161 20.91 2.59 -11.74
N GLU A 162 20.95 1.29 -11.44
CA GLU A 162 21.16 0.82 -10.07
C GLU A 162 22.57 1.17 -9.60
N ALA A 163 22.69 1.81 -8.43
CA ALA A 163 23.98 2.35 -7.98
C ALA A 163 25.04 1.27 -7.70
N ARG A 164 24.65 0.06 -7.27
CA ARG A 164 25.59 -1.03 -6.96
C ARG A 164 26.07 -1.78 -8.19
N SER A 165 25.15 -2.23 -9.03
CA SER A 165 25.43 -3.10 -10.17
C SER A 165 25.71 -2.32 -11.46
N GLN A 166 25.34 -1.04 -11.50
CA GLN A 166 25.27 -0.21 -12.72
C GLN A 166 24.27 -0.75 -13.76
N ALA A 167 23.44 -1.72 -13.40
CA ALA A 167 22.42 -2.28 -14.26
C ALA A 167 21.34 -1.24 -14.55
N LEU A 168 20.84 -1.23 -15.78
CA LEU A 168 19.74 -0.37 -16.19
C LEU A 168 18.41 -1.03 -15.80
N VAL A 169 17.75 -0.43 -14.82
CA VAL A 169 16.44 -0.84 -14.35
C VAL A 169 15.36 -0.06 -15.08
N ARG A 170 14.35 -0.76 -15.61
CA ARG A 170 13.14 -0.13 -16.18
C ARG A 170 11.91 -0.71 -15.52
N VAL A 171 11.01 0.12 -15.02
CA VAL A 171 9.73 -0.28 -14.41
C VAL A 171 8.59 0.29 -15.25
N SER A 172 7.57 -0.48 -15.56
CA SER A 172 6.40 -0.07 -16.35
C SER A 172 5.10 -0.66 -15.80
N LEU A 173 3.98 -0.02 -16.11
CA LEU A 173 2.64 -0.53 -15.77
C LEU A 173 2.33 -1.78 -16.60
N ALA A 174 1.98 -2.89 -15.93
CA ALA A 174 1.76 -4.19 -16.56
C ALA A 174 0.55 -4.91 -15.97
N GLY A 175 -0.58 -4.87 -16.68
CA GLY A 175 -1.83 -5.49 -16.26
C GLY A 175 -2.22 -5.04 -14.85
N ASN A 176 -2.33 -6.01 -13.93
CA ASN A 176 -2.69 -5.75 -12.53
C ASN A 176 -1.45 -5.57 -11.64
N GLY A 177 -0.39 -4.91 -12.11
CA GLY A 177 0.82 -4.70 -11.33
C GLY A 177 1.88 -3.87 -12.05
N LEU A 178 3.06 -3.85 -11.44
CA LEU A 178 4.27 -3.28 -12.04
C LEU A 178 5.12 -4.40 -12.59
N GLN A 179 5.76 -4.17 -13.73
CA GLN A 179 6.75 -5.08 -14.26
C GLN A 179 8.05 -4.33 -14.46
N TYR A 180 9.17 -5.00 -14.21
CA TYR A 180 10.47 -4.37 -14.41
C TYR A 180 11.45 -5.29 -15.15
N THR A 181 12.42 -4.67 -15.83
CA THR A 181 13.58 -5.35 -16.40
C THR A 181 14.86 -4.86 -15.76
N VAL A 182 15.87 -5.75 -15.75
CA VAL A 182 17.25 -5.45 -15.37
C VAL A 182 18.12 -5.79 -16.58
N ASP A 183 18.75 -4.78 -17.18
CA ASP A 183 19.54 -4.94 -18.41
C ASP A 183 18.78 -5.65 -19.56
N GLY A 184 17.47 -5.40 -19.64
CA GLY A 184 16.58 -5.99 -20.63
C GLY A 184 16.11 -7.42 -20.31
N LEU A 185 16.59 -8.04 -19.23
CA LEU A 185 16.05 -9.30 -18.72
C LEU A 185 14.76 -9.04 -17.95
N TRP A 186 13.69 -9.71 -18.33
CA TRP A 186 12.38 -9.54 -17.71
C TRP A 186 12.30 -10.21 -16.34
N ARG A 187 11.33 -9.72 -15.56
CA ARG A 187 10.95 -10.29 -14.27
C ARG A 187 9.42 -10.40 -14.20
N PRO A 188 8.90 -11.29 -13.33
CA PRO A 188 7.46 -11.37 -13.09
C PRO A 188 6.87 -10.03 -12.65
N PRO A 189 5.61 -9.72 -12.99
CA PRO A 189 4.91 -8.60 -12.40
C PRO A 189 4.84 -8.70 -10.88
N PHE A 190 4.82 -7.55 -10.21
CA PHE A 190 4.76 -7.44 -8.76
C PHE A 190 3.86 -6.27 -8.32
N GLN A 191 3.37 -6.31 -7.08
CA GLN A 191 2.46 -5.30 -6.53
C GLN A 191 3.04 -4.58 -5.31
N GLN A 192 4.00 -5.20 -4.61
CA GLN A 192 4.60 -4.66 -3.39
C GLN A 192 5.91 -3.91 -3.64
N LEU A 193 6.06 -2.77 -2.97
CA LEU A 193 7.25 -1.93 -2.94
C LEU A 193 7.56 -1.54 -1.49
N GLU A 194 8.76 -1.85 -1.01
CA GLU A 194 9.26 -1.34 0.28
C GLU A 194 10.49 -0.47 0.06
N PHE A 195 10.42 0.75 0.55
CA PHE A 195 11.50 1.72 0.53
C PHE A 195 12.20 1.72 1.89
N ARG A 196 13.54 1.70 1.89
CA ARG A 196 14.34 1.78 3.11
C ARG A 196 15.18 3.05 3.15
N ASP A 197 15.67 3.40 4.34
CA ASP A 197 16.38 4.66 4.62
C ASP A 197 17.75 4.74 3.91
N ASP A 198 18.30 3.61 3.50
CA ASP A 198 19.58 3.48 2.81
C ASP A 198 19.48 3.63 1.29
N ASP A 199 18.45 4.27 0.76
CA ASP A 199 18.17 4.36 -0.68
C ASP A 199 17.98 3.00 -1.36
N LEU A 200 17.60 1.98 -0.60
CA LEU A 200 17.22 0.68 -1.12
C LEU A 200 15.71 0.63 -1.42
N VAL A 201 15.37 0.01 -2.54
CA VAL A 201 14.01 -0.43 -2.86
C VAL A 201 13.99 -1.95 -2.85
N MET A 202 13.04 -2.52 -2.15
CA MET A 202 12.77 -3.95 -2.16
C MET A 202 11.51 -4.26 -2.94
N PHE A 203 11.57 -5.38 -3.64
CA PHE A 203 10.49 -5.96 -4.41
C PHE A 203 10.24 -7.37 -3.83
N PRO A 204 9.41 -7.48 -2.78
CA PRO A 204 9.32 -8.70 -1.98
C PRO A 204 8.88 -9.94 -2.78
N GLU A 205 7.91 -9.77 -3.67
CA GLU A 205 7.29 -10.85 -4.46
C GLU A 205 8.25 -11.54 -5.44
N ILE A 206 9.33 -10.86 -5.79
CA ILE A 206 10.36 -11.34 -6.71
C ILE A 206 11.72 -11.50 -6.03
N HIS A 207 11.77 -11.35 -4.70
CA HIS A 207 12.97 -11.46 -3.88
C HIS A 207 14.16 -10.63 -4.40
N HIS A 208 13.89 -9.39 -4.84
CA HIS A 208 14.91 -8.51 -5.40
C HIS A 208 15.05 -7.22 -4.60
N THR A 209 16.25 -6.63 -4.66
CA THR A 209 16.54 -5.31 -4.08
C THR A 209 17.36 -4.49 -5.06
N ALA A 210 17.05 -3.21 -5.18
CA ALA A 210 17.78 -2.27 -6.02
C ALA A 210 18.26 -1.08 -5.19
N GLN A 211 19.55 -0.75 -5.32
CA GLN A 211 20.12 0.46 -4.75
C GLN A 211 19.86 1.66 -5.66
N LEU A 212 19.14 2.66 -5.17
CA LEU A 212 18.88 3.88 -5.93
C LEU A 212 20.11 4.80 -5.95
N PRO A 213 20.35 5.54 -7.05
CA PRO A 213 21.30 6.65 -7.06
C PRO A 213 20.92 7.72 -6.04
N LYS A 214 21.84 8.08 -5.16
CA LYS A 214 21.60 9.07 -4.08
C LYS A 214 21.08 10.42 -4.59
N SER A 215 21.56 10.87 -5.75
CA SER A 215 21.16 12.16 -6.35
C SER A 215 19.71 12.17 -6.84
N GLU A 216 19.12 11.00 -7.09
CA GLU A 216 17.80 10.85 -7.73
C GLU A 216 16.83 10.03 -6.88
N SER A 217 17.24 9.54 -5.70
CA SER A 217 16.49 8.54 -4.94
C SER A 217 15.07 9.01 -4.62
N SER A 218 14.89 10.23 -4.12
CA SER A 218 13.57 10.80 -3.84
C SER A 218 12.67 10.86 -5.08
N SER A 219 13.21 11.29 -6.23
CA SER A 219 12.45 11.36 -7.49
C SER A 219 12.07 9.97 -7.98
N ILE A 220 12.97 9.00 -7.87
CA ILE A 220 12.73 7.60 -8.25
C ILE A 220 11.66 6.99 -7.34
N ARG A 221 11.78 7.11 -6.01
CA ARG A 221 10.77 6.63 -5.05
C ARG A 221 9.39 7.21 -5.37
N SER A 222 9.32 8.53 -5.56
CA SER A 222 8.07 9.21 -5.89
C SER A 222 7.48 8.68 -7.20
N MET A 223 8.29 8.45 -8.23
CA MET A 223 7.81 7.94 -9.51
C MET A 223 7.33 6.49 -9.41
N LEU A 224 8.05 5.62 -8.70
CA LEU A 224 7.64 4.24 -8.46
C LEU A 224 6.29 4.16 -7.74
N GLN A 225 6.05 5.04 -6.77
CA GLN A 225 4.75 5.09 -6.09
C GLN A 225 3.63 5.68 -6.94
N VAL A 226 3.93 6.63 -7.83
CA VAL A 226 2.95 7.10 -8.83
C VAL A 226 2.56 5.93 -9.73
N LEU A 227 3.53 5.16 -10.21
CA LEU A 227 3.25 3.97 -11.01
C LEU A 227 2.40 2.96 -10.22
N ALA A 228 2.73 2.70 -8.95
CA ALA A 228 1.94 1.81 -8.09
C ALA A 228 0.50 2.28 -7.87
N ALA A 229 0.29 3.60 -7.76
CA ALA A 229 -1.06 4.17 -7.67
C ALA A 229 -1.86 4.01 -8.97
N GLU A 230 -1.22 4.15 -10.13
CA GLU A 230 -1.85 3.97 -11.44
C GLU A 230 -2.33 2.52 -11.68
N VAL A 231 -1.67 1.52 -11.10
CA VAL A 231 -2.11 0.10 -11.13
C VAL A 231 -3.05 -0.28 -9.99
N GLY A 232 -3.40 0.65 -9.10
CA GLY A 232 -4.37 0.42 -8.02
C GLY A 232 -3.80 -0.16 -6.72
N PHE A 233 -2.47 -0.22 -6.56
CA PHE A 233 -1.80 -0.64 -5.30
C PHE A 233 -1.15 0.54 -4.57
N GLY A 234 -1.66 1.74 -4.84
CA GLY A 234 -1.26 2.95 -4.16
C GLY A 234 -2.33 4.02 -4.23
N VAL A 235 -2.22 4.99 -3.32
CA VAL A 235 -3.12 6.13 -3.23
C VAL A 235 -2.28 7.38 -3.08
N SER A 236 -2.57 8.41 -3.86
CA SER A 236 -1.85 9.68 -3.83
C SER A 236 -2.82 10.84 -3.60
N PHE A 237 -2.46 11.75 -2.69
CA PHE A 237 -3.21 12.98 -2.48
C PHE A 237 -2.30 14.12 -2.05
N VAL A 238 -2.73 15.36 -2.28
CA VAL A 238 -2.06 16.54 -1.75
C VAL A 238 -2.63 16.81 -0.36
N GLU A 239 -1.76 16.91 0.63
CA GLU A 239 -2.17 17.12 2.02
C GLU A 239 -2.76 18.54 2.19
N ALA A 240 -3.94 18.64 2.80
CA ALA A 240 -4.74 19.87 2.77
C ALA A 240 -4.19 21.04 3.60
N ARG A 241 -3.20 20.80 4.47
CA ARG A 241 -2.42 21.85 5.16
C ARG A 241 -1.20 22.30 4.34
N GLY A 242 -1.03 21.79 3.12
CA GLY A 242 0.08 22.12 2.25
C GLY A 242 1.39 21.44 2.62
N LYS A 243 1.35 20.31 3.36
CA LYS A 243 2.54 19.57 3.79
C LYS A 243 3.16 18.66 2.71
N GLY A 244 2.80 18.87 1.45
CA GLY A 244 3.29 18.09 0.32
C GLY A 244 2.30 17.05 -0.19
N CYS A 245 2.76 16.21 -1.12
CA CYS A 245 1.99 15.11 -1.67
C CYS A 245 2.30 13.81 -0.92
N VAL A 246 1.27 13.25 -0.29
CA VAL A 246 1.31 11.95 0.37
C VAL A 246 1.05 10.86 -0.67
N ARG A 247 1.94 9.87 -0.75
CA ARG A 247 1.78 8.70 -1.61
C ARG A 247 1.93 7.45 -0.78
N MET A 248 0.84 6.70 -0.62
CA MET A 248 0.77 5.46 0.14
C MET A 248 0.76 4.27 -0.81
N THR A 249 1.49 3.21 -0.47
CA THR A 249 1.66 2.00 -1.27
C THR A 249 1.70 0.75 -0.40
N LEU A 250 1.48 -0.42 -1.00
CA LEU A 250 1.70 -1.71 -0.35
C LEU A 250 3.20 -1.98 -0.17
N ALA A 251 3.59 -2.23 1.08
CA ALA A 251 4.94 -2.66 1.45
C ALA A 251 4.97 -4.17 1.77
N SER A 252 6.16 -4.68 2.08
CA SER A 252 6.34 -6.09 2.42
C SER A 252 5.54 -6.51 3.65
N HIS A 253 5.30 -7.83 3.76
CA HIS A 253 4.69 -8.45 4.94
C HIS A 253 3.31 -7.91 5.31
N GLY A 254 2.54 -7.45 4.30
CA GLY A 254 1.22 -6.89 4.52
C GLY A 254 1.26 -5.58 5.33
N ARG A 255 2.22 -4.72 5.03
CA ARG A 255 2.30 -3.38 5.64
C ARG A 255 1.95 -2.31 4.61
N LEU A 256 1.56 -1.16 5.11
CA LEU A 256 1.48 0.08 4.34
C LEU A 256 2.78 0.84 4.51
N GLN A 257 3.12 1.64 3.50
CA GLN A 257 4.18 2.62 3.60
C GLN A 257 3.77 3.86 2.83
N TYR A 258 4.16 5.04 3.28
CA TYR A 258 3.96 6.26 2.51
C TYR A 258 5.23 7.11 2.38
N THR A 259 5.24 7.96 1.36
CA THR A 259 6.19 9.07 1.25
C THR A 259 5.47 10.41 1.32
N VAL A 260 6.21 11.43 1.71
CA VAL A 260 5.82 12.84 1.55
C VAL A 260 6.84 13.48 0.64
N ASP A 261 6.43 13.86 -0.57
CA ASP A 261 7.33 14.41 -1.59
C ASP A 261 8.58 13.54 -1.85
N GLY A 262 8.41 12.22 -1.84
CA GLY A 262 9.48 11.24 -2.06
C GLY A 262 10.32 10.91 -0.82
N ALA A 263 10.17 11.66 0.28
CA ALA A 263 10.76 11.31 1.57
C ALA A 263 9.97 10.16 2.21
N CYS A 264 10.64 9.02 2.39
CA CYS A 264 10.04 7.79 2.90
C CYS A 264 9.75 7.85 4.40
N ARG A 265 8.71 7.12 4.82
CA ARG A 265 8.40 6.82 6.23
C ARG A 265 8.50 5.32 6.49
N PRO A 266 8.74 4.89 7.74
CA PRO A 266 8.75 3.47 8.07
C PRO A 266 7.43 2.77 7.69
N PRO A 267 7.46 1.47 7.34
CA PRO A 267 6.26 0.68 7.13
C PRO A 267 5.43 0.51 8.41
N PHE A 268 4.10 0.54 8.29
CA PHE A 268 3.13 0.52 9.38
C PHE A 268 1.89 -0.32 9.02
N PHE A 269 1.09 -0.69 10.00
CA PHE A 269 -0.20 -1.38 9.86
C PHE A 269 -1.38 -0.52 10.30
N LYS A 270 -1.19 0.39 11.27
CA LYS A 270 -2.29 1.08 11.96
C LYS A 270 -2.68 2.38 11.25
N MET A 271 -3.97 2.53 11.00
CA MET A 271 -4.53 3.70 10.33
C MET A 271 -5.90 4.02 10.91
N HIS A 272 -6.07 5.24 11.42
CA HIS A 272 -7.30 5.71 12.04
C HIS A 272 -7.82 6.97 11.33
N PHE A 273 -9.11 7.02 11.02
CA PHE A 273 -9.75 8.19 10.41
C PHE A 273 -10.59 8.94 11.44
N GLU A 274 -10.35 10.24 11.57
CA GLU A 274 -11.09 11.13 12.45
C GLU A 274 -11.37 12.44 11.71
N ASP A 275 -12.64 12.78 11.54
CA ASP A 275 -13.09 13.95 10.77
C ASP A 275 -12.47 14.02 9.36
N SER A 276 -11.54 14.96 9.14
CA SER A 276 -10.81 15.18 7.89
C SER A 276 -9.34 14.75 7.98
N PHE A 277 -8.99 13.99 9.01
CA PHE A 277 -7.63 13.53 9.26
C PHE A 277 -7.53 12.01 9.13
N VAL A 278 -6.37 11.58 8.66
CA VAL A 278 -5.90 10.21 8.80
C VAL A 278 -4.69 10.22 9.74
N HIS A 279 -4.76 9.38 10.77
CA HIS A 279 -3.76 9.23 11.81
C HIS A 279 -2.99 7.94 11.56
N PHE A 280 -1.68 7.99 11.80
CA PHE A 280 -0.76 6.86 11.69
C PHE A 280 -0.11 6.65 13.07
N PRO A 281 -0.76 5.94 14.00
CA PRO A 281 -0.30 5.88 15.40
C PRO A 281 1.12 5.36 15.57
N GLU A 282 1.51 4.31 14.83
CA GLU A 282 2.87 3.74 14.88
C GLU A 282 3.95 4.73 14.45
N LEU A 283 3.58 5.75 13.68
CA LEU A 283 4.48 6.78 13.19
C LEU A 283 4.37 8.07 14.01
N GLY A 284 3.39 8.18 14.91
CA GLY A 284 3.10 9.41 15.67
C GLY A 284 2.78 10.61 14.77
N THR A 285 2.16 10.39 13.61
CA THR A 285 1.89 11.45 12.62
C THR A 285 0.46 11.42 12.09
N THR A 286 0.04 12.53 11.48
CA THR A 286 -1.29 12.69 10.89
C THR A 286 -1.22 13.46 9.57
N ALA A 287 -2.11 13.14 8.64
CA ALA A 287 -2.31 13.87 7.39
C ALA A 287 -3.75 14.37 7.29
N LYS A 288 -3.93 15.62 6.88
CA LYS A 288 -5.24 16.20 6.58
C LYS A 288 -5.62 15.87 5.15
N LEU A 289 -6.75 15.19 4.99
CA LEU A 289 -7.33 14.85 3.71
C LEU A 289 -7.91 16.12 3.04
N PRO A 290 -7.94 16.18 1.69
CA PRO A 290 -8.67 17.21 0.96
C PRO A 290 -10.16 17.28 1.34
N GLU A 291 -10.84 18.38 0.98
CA GLU A 291 -12.30 18.45 1.12
C GLU A 291 -12.99 17.39 0.23
N ALA A 292 -14.18 16.94 0.63
CA ALA A 292 -14.94 15.87 -0.05
C ALA A 292 -14.16 14.54 -0.23
N SER A 293 -13.35 14.16 0.76
CA SER A 293 -12.47 12.99 0.72
C SER A 293 -13.14 11.62 0.90
N ALA A 294 -14.44 11.46 0.68
CA ALA A 294 -15.12 10.18 0.94
C ALA A 294 -14.55 9.05 0.05
N GLU A 295 -14.38 9.33 -1.24
CA GLU A 295 -13.76 8.41 -2.19
C GLU A 295 -12.30 8.12 -1.82
N LEU A 296 -11.53 9.15 -1.45
CA LEU A 296 -10.15 8.98 -1.02
C LEU A 296 -10.04 8.10 0.24
N ARG A 297 -10.94 8.26 1.22
CA ARG A 297 -10.96 7.39 2.40
C ARG A 297 -11.25 5.94 2.02
N ALA A 298 -12.23 5.71 1.15
CA ALA A 298 -12.52 4.38 0.64
C ALA A 298 -11.28 3.76 -0.04
N GLN A 299 -10.57 4.52 -0.89
CA GLN A 299 -9.33 4.07 -1.53
C GLN A 299 -8.22 3.76 -0.51
N LEU A 300 -8.04 4.59 0.53
CA LEU A 300 -7.05 4.34 1.57
C LEU A 300 -7.41 3.07 2.38
N GLN A 301 -8.69 2.85 2.66
CA GLN A 301 -9.18 1.65 3.34
C GLN A 301 -9.06 0.40 2.46
N ASP A 302 -9.36 0.50 1.16
CA ASP A 302 -9.13 -0.57 0.17
C ASP A 302 -7.64 -0.95 0.14
N LEU A 303 -6.75 0.05 0.20
CA LEU A 303 -5.31 -0.19 0.28
C LEU A 303 -4.91 -0.88 1.60
N ALA A 304 -5.51 -0.50 2.73
CA ALA A 304 -5.29 -1.19 4.00
C ALA A 304 -5.77 -2.65 3.96
N VAL A 305 -6.91 -2.92 3.31
CA VAL A 305 -7.42 -4.29 3.10
C VAL A 305 -6.45 -5.08 2.23
N ALA A 306 -5.95 -4.50 1.14
CA ALA A 306 -4.95 -5.13 0.28
C ALA A 306 -3.63 -5.41 1.02
N ALA A 307 -3.24 -4.54 1.96
CA ALA A 307 -2.12 -4.78 2.86
C ALA A 307 -2.43 -5.84 3.95
N SER A 308 -3.63 -6.44 4.00
CA SER A 308 -4.05 -7.27 5.14
C SER A 308 -4.06 -6.50 6.48
N ALA A 309 -4.05 -5.17 6.45
CA ALA A 309 -4.25 -4.28 7.60
C ALA A 309 -5.75 -3.93 7.80
N GLY A 310 -6.62 -4.56 7.01
CA GLY A 310 -8.06 -4.51 7.14
C GLY A 310 -8.73 -5.72 6.51
N VAL A 311 -10.05 -5.79 6.69
CA VAL A 311 -10.94 -6.80 6.12
C VAL A 311 -12.10 -6.08 5.44
N GLN A 312 -12.49 -6.56 4.27
CA GLN A 312 -13.64 -6.05 3.53
C GLN A 312 -14.60 -7.16 3.17
N PHE A 313 -15.89 -6.93 3.36
CA PHE A 313 -16.95 -7.81 2.88
C PHE A 313 -18.20 -7.02 2.50
N LYS A 314 -19.11 -7.70 1.79
CA LYS A 314 -20.44 -7.15 1.46
C LYS A 314 -21.46 -7.72 2.42
N ASP A 315 -22.26 -6.85 3.03
CA ASP A 315 -23.37 -7.27 3.91
C ASP A 315 -24.53 -7.83 3.07
N ASP A 316 -24.76 -9.13 3.17
CA ASP A 316 -25.78 -9.84 2.39
C ASP A 316 -27.21 -9.57 2.87
N ALA A 317 -27.38 -9.07 4.10
CA ALA A 317 -28.69 -8.73 4.68
C ALA A 317 -29.24 -7.40 4.14
N ALA A 318 -28.36 -6.46 3.77
CA ALA A 318 -28.74 -5.16 3.23
C ALA A 318 -29.19 -5.27 1.75
N ARG A 319 -30.47 -5.58 1.52
CA ARG A 319 -31.09 -5.54 0.18
C ARG A 319 -31.91 -4.25 0.02
N PRO A 320 -31.90 -3.58 -1.15
CA PRO A 320 -31.38 -4.04 -2.45
C PRO A 320 -29.90 -3.71 -2.74
N ALA A 321 -29.29 -2.75 -2.04
CA ALA A 321 -27.89 -2.37 -2.24
C ALA A 321 -27.01 -3.00 -1.16
N ARG A 322 -26.25 -4.04 -1.54
CA ARG A 322 -25.27 -4.68 -0.64
C ARG A 322 -24.25 -3.64 -0.17
N ARG A 323 -24.23 -3.36 1.13
CA ARG A 323 -23.31 -2.40 1.75
C ARG A 323 -21.91 -2.99 1.81
N VAL A 324 -20.90 -2.19 1.51
CA VAL A 324 -19.49 -2.59 1.65
C VAL A 324 -19.02 -2.21 3.05
N VAL A 325 -18.72 -3.21 3.86
CA VAL A 325 -18.18 -3.07 5.20
C VAL A 325 -16.67 -3.22 5.14
N ARG A 326 -15.94 -2.26 5.72
CA ARG A 326 -14.49 -2.34 5.90
C ARG A 326 -14.13 -2.17 7.35
N ILE A 327 -13.27 -3.04 7.86
CA ILE A 327 -12.76 -2.99 9.22
C ILE A 327 -11.25 -2.93 9.14
N ILE A 328 -10.65 -1.95 9.80
CA ILE A 328 -9.20 -1.73 9.79
C ILE A 328 -8.64 -1.69 11.21
N CYS A 329 -7.34 -1.94 11.34
CA CYS A 329 -6.61 -1.74 12.58
C CYS A 329 -6.38 -0.24 12.80
N ALA A 330 -7.11 0.37 13.74
CA ALA A 330 -7.06 1.81 13.97
C ALA A 330 -5.88 2.17 14.86
N ASP A 331 -5.76 1.50 16.01
CA ASP A 331 -4.66 1.66 16.96
C ASP A 331 -4.50 0.38 17.81
N ASP A 332 -3.60 0.40 18.79
CA ASP A 332 -3.56 -0.59 19.86
C ASP A 332 -4.90 -0.66 20.58
N ARG A 333 -5.46 -1.86 20.60
CA ARG A 333 -6.75 -2.18 21.20
C ARG A 333 -7.94 -1.47 20.55
N LEU A 334 -7.80 -0.94 19.33
CA LEU A 334 -8.87 -0.24 18.63
C LEU A 334 -8.98 -0.70 17.17
N LEU A 335 -10.18 -1.12 16.79
CA LEU A 335 -10.60 -1.31 15.40
C LEU A 335 -11.47 -0.14 14.97
N GLN A 336 -11.53 0.10 13.66
CA GLN A 336 -12.46 1.07 13.09
C GLN A 336 -13.23 0.45 11.93
N CYS A 337 -14.54 0.67 11.93
CA CYS A 337 -15.45 0.22 10.88
C CYS A 337 -15.81 1.38 9.96
N SER A 338 -16.03 1.09 8.69
CA SER A 338 -16.75 1.98 7.79
C SER A 338 -17.74 1.20 6.94
N VAL A 339 -18.84 1.86 6.60
CA VAL A 339 -19.92 1.30 5.79
C VAL A 339 -20.12 2.21 4.59
N ASP A 340 -19.83 1.70 3.39
CA ASP A 340 -19.89 2.48 2.14
C ASP A 340 -19.06 3.78 2.18
N GLY A 341 -17.94 3.76 2.93
CA GLY A 341 -17.04 4.90 3.13
C GLY A 341 -17.44 5.84 4.28
N ASP A 342 -18.60 5.62 4.91
CA ASP A 342 -18.99 6.32 6.13
C ASP A 342 -18.26 5.72 7.33
N VAL A 343 -17.30 6.46 7.88
CA VAL A 343 -16.44 6.03 8.98
C VAL A 343 -17.20 6.08 10.29
N LYS A 344 -17.17 4.98 11.06
CA LYS A 344 -17.77 4.87 12.38
C LYS A 344 -16.74 5.13 13.48
N PRO A 345 -17.19 5.38 14.73
CA PRO A 345 -16.30 5.40 15.89
C PRO A 345 -15.46 4.13 16.00
N THR A 346 -14.34 4.22 16.71
CA THR A 346 -13.52 3.04 17.03
C THR A 346 -14.22 2.13 18.02
N PHE A 347 -13.88 0.84 17.98
CA PHE A 347 -14.43 -0.17 18.88
C PHE A 347 -13.39 -1.24 19.23
N GLN A 348 -13.65 -2.01 20.29
CA GLN A 348 -12.77 -3.09 20.79
C GLN A 348 -13.39 -4.48 20.65
N GLN A 349 -14.72 -4.56 20.71
CA GLN A 349 -15.45 -5.81 20.81
C GLN A 349 -16.10 -6.22 19.48
N MET A 350 -15.98 -7.50 19.14
CA MET A 350 -16.75 -8.12 18.07
C MET A 350 -17.23 -9.50 18.51
N THR A 351 -18.41 -9.89 18.05
CA THR A 351 -19.05 -11.16 18.39
C THR A 351 -19.50 -11.88 17.13
N PHE A 352 -18.99 -13.07 16.87
CA PHE A 352 -19.50 -13.94 15.81
C PHE A 352 -20.71 -14.72 16.30
N MET A 353 -21.79 -14.63 15.54
CA MET A 353 -23.06 -15.28 15.80
C MET A 353 -23.17 -16.60 15.00
N PRO A 354 -23.89 -17.63 15.50
CA PRO A 354 -24.02 -18.93 14.84
C PRO A 354 -24.65 -18.85 13.44
N ASP A 355 -25.51 -17.87 13.20
CA ASP A 355 -26.25 -17.61 11.95
C ASP A 355 -25.43 -16.86 10.88
N GLY A 356 -24.14 -16.64 11.13
CA GLY A 356 -23.25 -15.99 10.17
C GLY A 356 -23.19 -14.47 10.29
N TYR A 357 -23.87 -13.87 11.27
CA TYR A 357 -23.67 -12.46 11.59
C TYR A 357 -22.36 -12.24 12.37
N VAL A 358 -21.81 -11.04 12.21
CA VAL A 358 -20.84 -10.45 13.11
C VAL A 358 -21.47 -9.22 13.75
N ASP A 359 -21.46 -9.17 15.08
CA ASP A 359 -22.01 -8.08 15.87
C ASP A 359 -20.88 -7.20 16.41
N PHE A 360 -21.11 -5.89 16.40
CA PHE A 360 -20.22 -4.84 16.90
C PHE A 360 -20.98 -4.05 17.99
N PRO A 361 -20.98 -4.54 19.24
CA PRO A 361 -21.87 -4.06 20.30
C PRO A 361 -21.68 -2.58 20.64
N GLU A 362 -20.44 -2.11 20.61
CA GLU A 362 -20.08 -0.71 20.86
C GLU A 362 -20.58 0.23 19.75
N LEU A 363 -20.81 -0.30 18.54
CA LEU A 363 -21.41 0.44 17.43
C LEU A 363 -22.94 0.27 17.36
N GLY A 364 -23.51 -0.68 18.12
CA GLY A 364 -24.92 -1.07 18.00
C GLY A 364 -25.28 -1.57 16.60
N GLN A 365 -24.35 -2.24 15.92
CA GLN A 365 -24.50 -2.69 14.53
C GLN A 365 -24.06 -4.13 14.35
N SER A 366 -24.79 -4.88 13.52
CA SER A 366 -24.42 -6.23 13.12
C SER A 366 -24.52 -6.35 11.61
N PHE A 367 -23.70 -7.23 11.03
CA PHE A 367 -23.62 -7.42 9.57
C PHE A 367 -23.60 -8.91 9.23
N GLN A 368 -24.28 -9.29 8.15
CA GLN A 368 -24.26 -10.66 7.67
C GLN A 368 -22.99 -10.88 6.83
N LEU A 369 -22.17 -11.86 7.22
CA LEU A 369 -21.02 -12.27 6.42
C LEU A 369 -21.48 -12.92 5.10
N PRO A 370 -20.72 -12.78 3.98
CA PRO A 370 -21.12 -13.33 2.70
C PRO A 370 -21.30 -14.85 2.75
N GLN A 371 -22.40 -15.34 2.18
CA GLN A 371 -22.71 -16.78 2.18
C GLN A 371 -21.59 -17.61 1.56
N GLY A 372 -21.15 -18.65 2.27
CA GLY A 372 -20.06 -19.54 1.85
C GLY A 372 -18.65 -18.99 2.09
N GLN A 373 -18.51 -17.74 2.57
CA GLN A 373 -17.22 -17.13 2.95
C GLN A 373 -17.14 -16.80 4.43
N GLU A 374 -18.11 -17.20 5.24
CA GLU A 374 -18.21 -16.85 6.66
C GLU A 374 -16.96 -17.30 7.43
N HIS A 375 -16.45 -18.50 7.14
CA HIS A 375 -15.23 -19.04 7.74
C HIS A 375 -13.99 -18.22 7.41
N VAL A 376 -13.83 -17.83 6.14
CA VAL A 376 -12.70 -17.03 5.66
C VAL A 376 -12.74 -15.64 6.30
N MET A 377 -13.91 -14.99 6.28
CA MET A 377 -14.08 -13.66 6.86
C MET A 377 -13.86 -13.64 8.37
N ARG A 378 -14.38 -14.64 9.12
CA ARG A 378 -14.11 -14.79 10.56
C ARG A 378 -12.62 -14.92 10.83
N THR A 379 -11.92 -15.74 10.04
CA THR A 379 -10.48 -15.93 10.19
C THR A 379 -9.72 -14.61 9.98
N GLN A 380 -10.04 -13.88 8.91
CA GLN A 380 -9.43 -12.59 8.60
C GLN A 380 -9.72 -11.53 9.68
N LEU A 381 -10.95 -11.46 10.18
CA LEU A 381 -11.33 -10.53 11.25
C LEU A 381 -10.59 -10.84 12.56
N GLN A 382 -10.40 -12.11 12.89
CA GLN A 382 -9.61 -12.50 14.06
C GLN A 382 -8.12 -12.20 13.88
N GLU A 383 -7.58 -12.38 12.68
CA GLU A 383 -6.20 -11.98 12.37
C GLU A 383 -6.03 -10.47 12.51
N LEU A 384 -7.02 -9.69 12.05
CA LEU A 384 -7.04 -8.25 12.25
C LEU A 384 -7.10 -7.88 13.74
N ALA A 385 -7.94 -8.55 14.53
CA ALA A 385 -7.99 -8.35 15.99
C ALA A 385 -6.65 -8.68 16.66
N CYS A 386 -5.95 -9.74 16.21
CA CYS A 386 -4.61 -10.05 16.72
C CYS A 386 -3.61 -8.93 16.40
N LYS A 387 -3.67 -8.34 15.20
CA LYS A 387 -2.82 -7.17 14.83
C LYS A 387 -3.13 -5.93 15.65
N ALA A 388 -4.36 -5.78 16.11
CA ALA A 388 -4.79 -4.71 17.01
C ALA A 388 -4.60 -5.04 18.50
N HIS A 389 -3.94 -6.16 18.86
CA HIS A 389 -3.81 -6.62 20.25
C HIS A 389 -5.15 -6.86 20.97
N LEU A 390 -6.22 -7.14 20.21
CA LEU A 390 -7.56 -7.54 20.68
C LEU A 390 -7.77 -9.06 20.54
N GLY A 391 -6.70 -9.79 20.27
CA GLY A 391 -6.71 -11.23 20.10
C GLY A 391 -5.32 -11.83 20.24
N VAL A 392 -5.26 -13.15 20.35
CA VAL A 392 -4.01 -13.91 20.36
C VAL A 392 -4.11 -15.11 19.43
N ARG A 393 -3.00 -15.41 18.76
CA ARG A 393 -2.82 -16.58 17.91
C ARG A 393 -1.93 -17.58 18.63
N LEU A 394 -2.43 -18.78 18.88
CA LEU A 394 -1.69 -19.86 19.51
C LEU A 394 -1.51 -21.05 18.56
N PRO A 395 -0.29 -21.56 18.39
CA PRO A 395 -0.10 -22.85 17.75
C PRO A 395 -0.74 -23.94 18.62
N GLY A 396 -1.67 -24.69 18.04
CA GLY A 396 -2.34 -25.82 18.69
C GLY A 396 -1.59 -27.13 18.49
N ARG A 397 -2.05 -28.18 19.18
CA ARG A 397 -1.59 -29.55 18.90
C ARG A 397 -2.04 -29.93 17.49
N SER A 398 -1.13 -30.51 16.70
CA SER A 398 -1.34 -30.97 15.32
C SER A 398 -1.44 -29.86 14.26
N ASP A 399 -0.62 -28.80 14.38
CA ASP A 399 -0.55 -27.67 13.42
C ASP A 399 -1.87 -26.88 13.27
N ARG A 400 -2.81 -27.12 14.18
CA ARG A 400 -4.09 -26.42 14.24
C ARG A 400 -3.91 -25.06 14.85
N LEU A 401 -4.59 -24.05 14.33
CA LEU A 401 -4.43 -22.69 14.79
C LEU A 401 -5.60 -22.25 15.66
N VAL A 402 -5.31 -21.89 16.91
CA VAL A 402 -6.32 -21.37 17.85
C VAL A 402 -6.21 -19.86 17.87
N ARG A 403 -7.31 -19.15 17.64
CA ARG A 403 -7.37 -17.68 17.70
C ARG A 403 -8.41 -17.26 18.71
N PHE A 404 -8.03 -16.39 19.64
CA PHE A 404 -8.95 -15.74 20.59
C PHE A 404 -9.16 -14.29 20.19
N HIS A 405 -10.33 -13.75 20.49
CA HIS A 405 -10.59 -12.32 20.42
C HIS A 405 -11.60 -11.89 21.47
N LEU A 406 -11.61 -10.58 21.73
CA LEU A 406 -12.46 -9.94 22.71
C LEU A 406 -13.92 -9.86 22.25
N GLY A 407 -14.81 -10.49 23.02
CA GLY A 407 -16.27 -10.28 22.94
C GLY A 407 -16.81 -9.61 24.21
N PRO A 408 -18.10 -9.22 24.25
CA PRO A 408 -18.71 -8.62 25.43
C PRO A 408 -18.83 -9.64 26.55
N GLN A 409 -18.10 -9.43 27.65
CA GLN A 409 -18.17 -10.30 28.83
C GLN A 409 -17.68 -11.74 28.58
N HIS A 410 -16.99 -12.01 27.46
CA HIS A 410 -16.47 -13.32 27.12
C HIS A 410 -15.32 -13.25 26.12
N LEU A 411 -14.56 -14.35 26.03
CA LEU A 411 -13.59 -14.54 24.96
C LEU A 411 -14.16 -15.49 23.93
N GLN A 412 -14.19 -15.05 22.68
CA GLN A 412 -14.56 -15.90 21.57
C GLN A 412 -13.31 -16.47 20.93
N TYR A 413 -13.39 -17.72 20.47
CA TYR A 413 -12.26 -18.35 19.84
C TYR A 413 -12.66 -19.25 18.68
N THR A 414 -11.72 -19.43 17.76
CA THR A 414 -11.83 -20.39 16.66
C THR A 414 -10.69 -21.39 16.70
N VAL A 415 -10.94 -22.57 16.14
CA VAL A 415 -9.90 -23.57 15.84
C VAL A 415 -9.95 -23.83 14.35
N ASP A 416 -8.87 -23.49 13.64
CA ASP A 416 -8.81 -23.57 12.18
C ASP A 416 -9.98 -22.84 11.51
N GLY A 417 -10.30 -21.64 12.02
CA GLY A 417 -11.42 -20.78 11.57
C GLY A 417 -12.82 -21.29 11.92
N SER A 418 -12.95 -22.50 12.47
CA SER A 418 -14.24 -23.02 12.94
C SER A 418 -14.62 -22.38 14.27
N TRP A 419 -15.81 -21.76 14.32
CA TRP A 419 -16.37 -21.17 15.53
C TRP A 419 -16.58 -22.21 16.65
N ARG A 420 -16.49 -21.74 17.88
CA ARG A 420 -16.67 -22.50 19.11
C ARG A 420 -17.43 -21.67 20.14
N ALA A 421 -17.99 -22.36 21.14
CA ALA A 421 -18.72 -21.72 22.22
C ALA A 421 -17.85 -20.69 22.95
N PRO A 422 -18.38 -19.51 23.32
CA PRO A 422 -17.69 -18.51 24.11
C PRO A 422 -17.08 -19.06 25.40
N ILE A 423 -15.90 -18.57 25.76
CA ILE A 423 -15.22 -18.88 27.00
C ILE A 423 -15.51 -17.78 28.01
N GLN A 424 -15.99 -18.18 29.19
CA GLN A 424 -16.24 -17.28 30.31
C GLN A 424 -15.18 -17.41 31.41
N GLN A 425 -14.25 -18.36 31.30
CA GLN A 425 -13.18 -18.54 32.28
C GLN A 425 -11.92 -19.10 31.63
N ILE A 426 -10.79 -18.48 31.93
CA ILE A 426 -9.46 -19.04 31.64
C ILE A 426 -8.81 -19.33 32.99
N ARG A 427 -8.18 -20.50 33.11
CA ARG A 427 -7.34 -20.84 34.25
C ARG A 427 -5.90 -20.99 33.78
N PHE A 428 -4.99 -20.34 34.49
CA PHE A 428 -3.56 -20.49 34.28
C PHE A 428 -3.00 -21.33 35.41
N SER A 429 -2.20 -22.32 35.04
CA SER A 429 -1.44 -23.15 35.98
C SER A 429 0.01 -22.68 36.05
N GLU A 430 0.72 -23.06 37.12
CA GLU A 430 2.13 -22.72 37.31
C GLU A 430 3.05 -23.40 36.30
N ASP A 431 2.67 -24.55 35.74
CA ASP A 431 3.43 -25.30 34.73
C ASP A 431 3.18 -24.80 33.29
N GLY A 432 2.61 -23.61 33.14
CA GLY A 432 2.38 -22.98 31.83
C GLY A 432 1.23 -23.59 31.03
N LEU A 433 0.38 -24.41 31.66
CA LEU A 433 -0.85 -24.91 31.04
C LEU A 433 -1.98 -23.88 31.20
N MET A 434 -2.73 -23.69 30.12
CA MET A 434 -3.95 -22.90 30.10
C MET A 434 -5.13 -23.83 29.97
N ALA A 435 -6.00 -23.84 30.97
CA ALA A 435 -7.23 -24.62 30.95
C ALA A 435 -8.41 -23.71 30.62
N PHE A 436 -9.28 -24.24 29.75
CA PHE A 436 -10.54 -23.66 29.34
C PHE A 436 -11.64 -24.59 29.84
N PRO A 437 -12.17 -24.40 31.07
CA PRO A 437 -13.05 -25.37 31.71
C PRO A 437 -14.29 -25.70 30.89
N GLN A 438 -14.89 -24.69 30.24
CA GLN A 438 -16.06 -24.85 29.37
C GLN A 438 -15.80 -25.72 28.14
N LEU A 439 -14.54 -25.94 27.80
CA LEU A 439 -14.11 -26.73 26.65
C LEU A 439 -13.56 -28.09 27.05
N GLU A 440 -13.41 -28.35 28.35
CA GLU A 440 -12.68 -29.50 28.88
C GLU A 440 -11.31 -29.67 28.20
N LYS A 441 -10.66 -28.54 27.90
CA LYS A 441 -9.39 -28.50 27.16
C LYS A 441 -8.32 -27.76 27.93
N THR A 442 -7.13 -28.33 27.84
CA THR A 442 -5.90 -27.74 28.35
C THR A 442 -4.91 -27.57 27.20
N VAL A 443 -4.40 -26.36 27.03
CA VAL A 443 -3.41 -26.02 26.01
C VAL A 443 -2.10 -25.71 26.71
N ARG A 444 -1.02 -26.38 26.30
CA ARG A 444 0.34 -26.03 26.73
C ARG A 444 0.84 -24.95 25.80
N VAL A 445 1.20 -23.79 26.35
CA VAL A 445 1.85 -22.73 25.58
C VAL A 445 3.32 -23.12 25.39
N PRO A 446 3.93 -22.89 24.21
CA PRO A 446 5.37 -23.03 24.04
C PRO A 446 6.12 -22.24 25.12
N GLU A 447 7.13 -22.84 25.75
CA GLU A 447 7.85 -22.22 26.88
C GLU A 447 8.48 -20.87 26.51
N GLU A 448 8.93 -20.73 25.26
CA GLU A 448 9.51 -19.49 24.72
C GLU A 448 8.53 -18.30 24.72
N ASP A 449 7.22 -18.58 24.55
CA ASP A 449 6.17 -17.56 24.42
C ASP A 449 5.20 -17.54 25.61
N ALA A 450 5.38 -18.43 26.60
CA ALA A 450 4.40 -18.70 27.65
C ALA A 450 4.01 -17.45 28.43
N ASP A 451 4.99 -16.64 28.82
CA ASP A 451 4.75 -15.40 29.57
C ASP A 451 4.07 -14.33 28.74
N ALA A 452 4.51 -14.11 27.50
CA ALA A 452 3.93 -13.11 26.61
C ALA A 452 2.46 -13.45 26.29
N VAL A 453 2.19 -14.70 25.92
CA VAL A 453 0.83 -15.20 25.67
C VAL A 453 -0.05 -15.09 26.91
N ARG A 454 0.48 -15.48 28.08
CA ARG A 454 -0.24 -15.40 29.35
C ARG A 454 -0.63 -13.97 29.68
N ILE A 455 0.30 -13.02 29.54
CA ILE A 455 0.05 -11.59 29.75
C ILE A 455 -1.07 -11.11 28.81
N VAL A 456 -0.96 -11.38 27.51
CA VAL A 456 -1.97 -10.96 26.54
C VAL A 456 -3.34 -11.57 26.83
N LEU A 457 -3.42 -12.88 27.12
CA LEU A 457 -4.70 -13.53 27.45
C LEU A 457 -5.29 -13.02 28.76
N GLN A 458 -4.45 -12.71 29.74
CA GLN A 458 -4.89 -12.12 31.00
C GLN A 458 -5.43 -10.71 30.79
N GLU A 459 -4.77 -9.90 29.96
CA GLU A 459 -5.26 -8.59 29.54
C GLU A 459 -6.59 -8.70 28.80
N LEU A 460 -6.70 -9.62 27.83
CA LEU A 460 -7.95 -9.87 27.09
C LEU A 460 -9.06 -10.34 28.02
N ALA A 461 -8.77 -11.24 28.98
CA ALA A 461 -9.75 -11.68 29.97
C ALA A 461 -10.20 -10.54 30.89
N ASN A 462 -9.29 -9.62 31.25
CA ASN A 462 -9.62 -8.43 32.03
C ASN A 462 -10.49 -7.45 31.23
N LEU A 463 -10.15 -7.20 29.96
CA LEU A 463 -10.96 -6.38 29.05
C LEU A 463 -12.35 -7.01 28.83
N ALA A 464 -12.43 -8.33 28.79
CA ALA A 464 -13.67 -9.09 28.72
C ALA A 464 -14.41 -9.14 30.07
N GLY A 465 -13.90 -8.52 31.15
CA GLY A 465 -14.53 -8.57 32.47
C GLY A 465 -14.61 -9.96 33.11
N LEU A 466 -13.83 -10.93 32.63
CA LEU A 466 -13.87 -12.33 33.10
C LEU A 466 -13.19 -12.53 34.46
N GLY A 467 -12.34 -11.59 34.87
CA GLY A 467 -11.45 -11.73 36.02
C GLY A 467 -10.35 -12.78 35.77
N ALA A 468 -9.16 -12.55 36.31
CA ALA A 468 -8.15 -13.58 36.47
C ALA A 468 -8.66 -14.65 37.43
N CYS A 469 -8.46 -15.94 37.16
CA CYS A 469 -8.69 -16.99 38.15
C CYS A 469 -7.37 -17.70 38.40
N PHE A 470 -6.83 -17.51 39.60
CA PHE A 470 -5.66 -18.19 40.11
C PHE A 470 -6.12 -19.40 40.91
N GLU A 471 -5.51 -20.57 40.70
CA GLU A 471 -5.66 -21.71 41.61
C GLU A 471 -4.46 -21.73 42.55
N GLU A 472 -4.71 -21.70 43.86
CA GLU A 472 -3.64 -21.80 44.85
C GLU A 472 -3.17 -23.27 44.95
N PRO A 473 -1.89 -23.58 44.71
CA PRO A 473 -1.41 -24.96 44.55
C PRO A 473 -1.66 -25.86 45.76
N ARG A 474 -1.58 -25.29 46.97
CA ARG A 474 -1.63 -26.06 48.22
C ARG A 474 -3.04 -26.36 48.68
N THR A 475 -3.98 -25.46 48.41
CA THR A 475 -5.34 -25.53 48.98
C THR A 475 -6.38 -25.95 47.96
N ARG A 476 -6.03 -25.97 46.65
CA ARG A 476 -6.99 -26.05 45.53
C ARG A 476 -8.08 -24.98 45.60
N SER A 477 -7.86 -23.91 46.37
CA SER A 477 -8.78 -22.77 46.42
C SER A 477 -8.65 -22.02 45.11
N SER A 478 -9.78 -21.83 44.41
CA SER A 478 -9.81 -20.88 43.29
C SER A 478 -9.96 -19.47 43.85
N ILE A 479 -8.95 -18.64 43.60
CA ILE A 479 -8.94 -17.20 43.86
C ILE A 479 -9.21 -16.52 42.53
N ARG A 480 -10.41 -16.01 42.31
CA ARG A 480 -10.65 -15.08 41.21
C ARG A 480 -10.19 -13.70 41.64
N VAL A 481 -9.47 -12.97 40.81
CA VAL A 481 -9.16 -11.55 40.99
C VAL A 481 -9.73 -10.84 39.77
N SER A 482 -10.61 -9.86 39.98
CA SER A 482 -11.18 -9.03 38.93
C SER A 482 -10.99 -7.57 39.29
N ILE A 483 -11.00 -6.69 38.30
CA ILE A 483 -11.05 -5.24 38.53
C ILE A 483 -12.54 -4.88 38.57
N ALA A 484 -13.01 -4.34 39.69
CA ALA A 484 -14.35 -3.82 39.84
C ALA A 484 -14.53 -2.56 38.96
N GLY A 485 -15.77 -2.17 38.67
CA GLY A 485 -16.08 -1.03 37.80
C GLY A 485 -15.55 0.34 38.28
N ASP A 486 -15.08 0.42 39.53
CA ASP A 486 -14.43 1.60 40.13
C ASP A 486 -12.88 1.56 40.05
N GLY A 487 -12.32 0.55 39.38
CA GLY A 487 -10.87 0.38 39.22
C GLY A 487 -10.18 -0.31 40.41
N LEU A 488 -10.91 -0.78 41.42
CA LEU A 488 -10.32 -1.52 42.54
C LEU A 488 -10.23 -3.02 42.24
N LEU A 489 -9.21 -3.69 42.81
CA LEU A 489 -9.11 -5.15 42.74
C LEU A 489 -10.10 -5.77 43.71
N GLN A 490 -10.97 -6.64 43.21
CA GLN A 490 -11.82 -7.53 43.98
C GLN A 490 -11.34 -8.95 43.79
N TYR A 491 -11.45 -9.79 44.83
CA TYR A 491 -11.16 -11.21 44.70
C TYR A 491 -12.27 -12.08 45.24
N SER A 492 -12.52 -13.22 44.62
CA SER A 492 -13.44 -14.24 45.08
C SER A 492 -12.66 -15.46 45.50
N MET A 493 -12.83 -15.88 46.75
CA MET A 493 -12.39 -17.19 47.22
C MET A 493 -13.62 -18.07 47.35
N ASN A 494 -13.61 -19.23 46.68
CA ASN A 494 -14.69 -20.22 46.76
C ASN A 494 -16.08 -19.65 46.43
N GLY A 495 -16.15 -18.72 45.47
CA GLY A 495 -17.41 -18.13 44.99
C GLY A 495 -17.90 -16.93 45.79
N SER A 496 -17.26 -16.57 46.91
CA SER A 496 -17.61 -15.37 47.69
C SER A 496 -16.66 -14.22 47.38
N TRP A 497 -17.20 -13.16 46.76
CA TRP A 497 -16.47 -11.92 46.50
C TRP A 497 -16.15 -11.19 47.80
N ARG A 498 -14.89 -10.77 47.93
CA ARG A 498 -14.32 -10.04 49.06
C ARG A 498 -14.09 -8.58 48.67
N PRO A 499 -14.15 -7.65 49.63
CA PRO A 499 -14.13 -6.21 49.37
C PRO A 499 -12.86 -5.75 48.66
N CYS A 500 -13.04 -4.67 47.91
CA CYS A 500 -12.09 -4.03 47.02
C CYS A 500 -10.83 -3.48 47.72
N PHE A 501 -9.65 -3.71 47.14
CA PHE A 501 -8.38 -3.11 47.60
C PHE A 501 -7.60 -2.50 46.44
N ARG A 502 -6.74 -1.52 46.77
CA ARG A 502 -5.87 -0.84 45.79
C ARG A 502 -4.63 -1.65 45.42
N GLU A 503 -4.19 -2.54 46.30
CA GLU A 503 -2.93 -3.29 46.14
C GLU A 503 -3.07 -4.68 46.78
N MET A 504 -2.69 -5.74 46.07
CA MET A 504 -2.62 -7.11 46.59
C MET A 504 -1.14 -7.48 46.72
N ARG A 505 -0.65 -7.66 47.96
CA ARG A 505 0.73 -8.09 48.20
C ARG A 505 0.77 -9.58 48.48
N PHE A 506 1.46 -10.32 47.62
CA PHE A 506 1.78 -11.72 47.87
C PHE A 506 3.03 -11.76 48.77
N ARG A 507 2.95 -12.46 49.90
CA ARG A 507 4.14 -12.86 50.66
C ARG A 507 4.57 -14.22 50.16
N GLU A 508 5.81 -14.34 49.70
CA GLU A 508 6.42 -15.65 49.46
C GLU A 508 6.41 -16.44 50.77
N ALA A 509 5.83 -17.63 50.72
CA ALA A 509 5.86 -18.55 51.84
C ALA A 509 7.27 -19.14 51.94
N SER A 510 8.01 -18.72 52.96
CA SER A 510 9.30 -19.29 53.38
C SER A 510 9.22 -20.78 53.67
#